data_AF-B9M8P0-F1
#
_entry.id   AF-B9M8P0-F1
#
_cell.length_a   1.000
_cell.length_b   1.000
_cell.length_c   1.000
_cell.angle_alpha   90.00
_cell.angle_beta   90.00
_cell.angle_gamma   90.00
#
_symmetry.space_group_name_H-M   'P 1'
#
loop_
_entity.id
_entity.type
_entity.pdbx_description
1 polymer ?
#
loop_
_entity_poly.entity_id
_entity_poly.type
_entity_poly.pdbx_seq_one_letter_code
_entity_poly.pdbx_strand_id
1 'polypeptide(L)' 'MNVDINGHLEKIEIGIKEMDCADCARHIKSAVESVPGVAEAEVLFSAQKAVLSFDPAKAGPADGYMI' A
#
# COMPACT_ATOMS: atom_id res chain seq x y z
N MET A 1 14.82 22.24 6.97
CA MET A 1 13.69 21.63 6.26
C MET A 1 12.81 20.97 7.30
N ASN A 2 11.67 21.57 7.64
CA ASN A 2 10.65 20.94 8.47
C ASN A 2 9.36 20.91 7.66
N VAL A 3 9.01 19.74 7.14
CA VAL A 3 7.74 19.50 6.46
C VAL A 3 6.91 18.69 7.44
N ASP A 4 6.10 19.41 8.20
CA ASP A 4 4.87 18.89 8.77
C ASP A 4 3.75 19.67 8.06
N ILE A 5 3.09 19.04 7.09
CA ILE A 5 1.84 19.54 6.54
C ILE A 5 0.77 18.48 6.77
N ASN A 6 -0.37 18.93 7.26
CA ASN A 6 -1.50 18.12 7.71
C ASN A 6 -2.10 17.30 6.55
N GLY A 7 -1.51 16.14 6.31
CA GLY A 7 -2.06 15.01 5.58
C GLY A 7 -1.29 13.81 6.11
N HIS A 8 -1.84 13.12 7.11
CA HIS A 8 -1.23 11.92 7.67
C HIS A 8 -1.30 10.83 6.61
N LEU A 9 -0.44 10.85 5.59
CA LEU A 9 -0.28 9.72 4.70
C LEU A 9 0.88 8.90 5.25
N GLU A 10 0.55 7.76 5.84
CA GLU A 10 1.54 6.80 6.27
C GLU A 10 1.95 5.91 5.11
N LYS A 11 3.26 5.73 4.98
CA LYS A 11 3.84 4.82 4.00
C LYS A 11 4.14 3.48 4.68
N ILE A 12 3.58 2.41 4.13
CA ILE A 12 3.90 1.04 4.53
C ILE A 12 4.56 0.29 3.39
N GLU A 13 5.55 -0.51 3.74
CA GLU A 13 6.22 -1.43 2.83
C GLU A 13 5.85 -2.87 3.19
N ILE A 14 5.29 -3.60 2.23
CA ILE A 14 4.82 -4.97 2.40
C ILE A 14 5.65 -5.87 1.47
N GLY A 15 6.38 -6.82 2.05
CA GLY A 15 7.05 -7.87 1.29
C GLY A 15 6.02 -8.90 0.85
N ILE A 16 5.94 -9.17 -0.46
CA ILE A 16 5.00 -10.15 -1.00
C ILE A 16 5.80 -11.37 -1.47
N LYS A 17 5.72 -12.46 -0.70
CA LYS A 17 6.22 -13.75 -1.13
C LYS A 17 5.40 -14.27 -2.31
N GLU A 18 6.06 -14.89 -3.29
CA GLU A 18 5.42 -15.51 -4.47
C GLU A 18 4.68 -14.53 -5.40
N MET A 19 5.17 -13.28 -5.52
CA MET A 19 4.74 -12.38 -6.59
C MET A 19 5.38 -12.80 -7.92
N ASP A 20 4.81 -13.83 -8.55
CA ASP A 20 5.39 -14.48 -9.73
C ASP A 20 4.95 -13.88 -11.08
N CYS A 21 3.99 -12.95 -11.08
CA CYS A 21 3.46 -12.40 -12.32
C CYS A 21 3.13 -10.90 -12.22
N ALA A 22 3.50 -10.15 -13.26
CA ALA A 22 3.19 -8.73 -13.40
C ALA A 22 1.68 -8.48 -13.40
N ASP A 23 0.88 -9.41 -13.93
CA ASP A 23 -0.58 -9.34 -13.91
C ASP A 23 -1.14 -9.48 -12.48
N CYS A 24 -0.55 -10.35 -11.66
CA CYS A 24 -0.92 -10.48 -10.25
C CYS A 24 -0.59 -9.19 -9.47
N ALA A 25 0.58 -8.60 -9.71
CA ALA A 25 0.97 -7.32 -9.12
C ALA A 25 -0.02 -6.20 -9.47
N ARG A 26 -0.51 -6.18 -10.72
CA ARG A 26 -1.47 -5.19 -11.22
C ARG A 26 -2.85 -5.33 -10.58
N HIS A 27 -3.31 -6.57 -10.37
CA HIS A 27 -4.54 -6.85 -9.64
C HIS A 27 -4.44 -6.40 -8.18
N ILE A 28 -3.34 -6.74 -7.50
CA ILE A 28 -3.11 -6.35 -6.10
C ILE A 28 -3.09 -4.82 -5.99
N LYS A 29 -2.34 -4.13 -6.86
CA LYS A 29 -2.31 -2.66 -6.89
C LYS A 29 -3.73 -2.07 -7.00
N SER A 30 -4.50 -2.54 -7.98
CA SER A 30 -5.86 -2.04 -8.23
C SER A 30 -6.81 -2.30 -7.05
N ALA A 31 -6.68 -3.46 -6.41
CA ALA A 31 -7.44 -3.80 -5.22
C ALA A 31 -7.11 -2.85 -4.05
N VAL A 32 -5.84 -2.53 -3.84
CA VAL A 32 -5.47 -1.62 -2.75
C VAL A 32 -5.76 -0.15 -3.07
N GLU A 33 -5.63 0.29 -4.33
CA GLU A 33 -6.09 1.62 -4.74
C GLU A 33 -7.61 1.80 -4.56
N SER A 34 -8.37 0.70 -4.56
CA SER A 34 -9.81 0.72 -4.28
C SER A 34 -10.13 0.85 -2.79
N VAL A 35 -9.14 0.71 -1.89
CA VAL A 35 -9.35 0.81 -0.45
C VAL A 35 -9.53 2.29 -0.06
N PRO A 36 -10.65 2.64 0.59
CA PRO A 36 -10.91 4.01 1.03
C PRO A 36 -9.86 4.44 2.05
N GLY A 37 -9.16 5.54 1.76
CA GLY A 37 -8.05 6.03 2.56
C GLY A 37 -6.68 5.82 1.93
N VAL A 38 -6.56 4.96 0.91
CA VAL A 38 -5.33 4.85 0.11
C VAL A 38 -5.23 6.06 -0.82
N ALA A 39 -4.11 6.77 -0.73
CA ALA A 39 -3.79 7.90 -1.60
C ALA A 39 -2.93 7.46 -2.79
N GLU A 40 -1.99 6.54 -2.55
CA GLU A 40 -1.11 6.00 -3.57
C GLU A 40 -0.76 4.53 -3.26
N ALA A 41 -0.63 3.71 -4.30
CA ALA A 41 -0.12 2.35 -4.18
C ALA A 41 0.88 2.07 -5.31
N GLU A 42 2.03 1.53 -4.96
CA GLU A 42 3.08 1.13 -5.88
C GLU A 42 3.45 -0.33 -5.60
N VAL A 43 3.56 -1.14 -6.66
CA VAL A 43 3.90 -2.56 -6.53
C VAL A 43 5.13 -2.85 -7.39
N LEU A 44 6.22 -3.21 -6.72
CA LEU A 44 7.54 -3.48 -7.27
C LEU A 44 7.75 -4.99 -7.34
N PHE A 45 7.21 -5.63 -8.39
CA PHE A 45 7.36 -7.09 -8.58
C PHE A 45 8.83 -7.52 -8.74
N SER A 46 9.66 -6.69 -9.37
CA SER A 46 11.11 -6.95 -9.48
C SER A 46 11.82 -7.01 -8.13
N ALA A 47 11.29 -6.30 -7.12
CA ALA A 47 11.81 -6.29 -5.77
C ALA A 47 10.97 -7.12 -4.78
N GLN A 48 9.90 -7.77 -5.25
CA GLN A 48 8.91 -8.50 -4.45
C GLN A 48 8.34 -7.68 -3.28
N LYS A 49 8.07 -6.39 -3.53
CA LYS A 49 7.62 -5.44 -2.52
C LYS A 49 6.44 -4.62 -3.02
N ALA A 50 5.55 -4.24 -2.13
CA ALA A 50 4.52 -3.24 -2.35
C ALA A 50 4.72 -2.08 -1.39
N VAL A 51 4.61 -0.85 -1.89
CA VAL A 51 4.74 0.39 -1.14
C VAL A 51 3.42 1.13 -1.25
N LEU A 52 2.79 1.41 -0.12
CA LEU A 52 1.46 2.01 -0.09
C LEU A 52 1.46 3.25 0.78
N SER A 53 0.84 4.31 0.29
CA SER A 53 0.63 5.56 1.00
C SER A 53 -0.85 5.70 1.30
N PHE A 54 -1.23 5.61 2.57
CA PHE A 54 -2.62 5.66 3.00
C PHE A 54 -2.80 6.56 4.21
N ASP A 55 -3.99 7.09 4.38
CA ASP A 55 -4.35 7.93 5.50
C ASP A 55 -4.88 7.06 6.65
N PRO A 56 -4.16 6.87 7.78
CA PRO A 56 -4.62 6.01 8.87
C PRO A 56 -5.85 6.59 9.59
N ALA A 57 -6.17 7.88 9.40
CA ALA A 57 -7.40 8.45 9.93
C ALA A 57 -8.63 8.10 9.07
N LYS A 58 -8.43 7.73 7.79
CA LYS A 58 -9.50 7.32 6.85
C LYS A 58 -9.52 5.83 6.57
N ALA A 59 -8.34 5.21 6.52
CA ALA A 59 -8.16 3.77 6.58
C ALA A 59 -8.42 3.36 8.03
N GLY A 60 -9.72 3.28 8.39
CA GLY A 60 -10.13 2.65 9.63
C GLY A 60 -9.48 1.27 9.76
N PRO A 61 -9.28 0.74 10.98
CA PRO A 61 -8.45 -0.42 11.24
C PRO A 61 -8.87 -1.56 10.30
N ALA A 62 -8.12 -1.70 9.21
CA ALA A 62 -8.24 -2.82 8.31
C ALA A 62 -7.66 -3.98 9.08
N ASP A 63 -8.56 -4.60 9.83
CA ASP A 63 -8.46 -5.89 10.48
C ASP A 63 -7.45 -6.79 9.75
N GLY A 64 -6.36 -7.07 10.46
CA GLY A 64 -5.52 -8.26 10.32
C GLY A 64 -5.23 -8.77 8.91
N TYR A 65 -4.09 -8.39 8.36
CA TYR A 65 -3.28 -9.36 7.61
C TYR A 65 -1.95 -9.57 8.34
N MET A 66 -2.05 -10.21 9.52
CA MET A 66 -1.02 -11.14 9.98
C MET A 66 -1.45 -12.52 9.49
N ILE A 67 -0.80 -13.03 8.45
CA ILE A 67 -0.20 -14.37 8.36
C ILE A 67 0.66 -14.48 7.10
#